data_AF-A0A7C3YBY3-F1
#
_entry.id   AF-A0A7C3YBY3-F1
#
_cell.length_a   1.000
_cell.length_b   1.000
_cell.length_c   1.000
_cell.angle_alpha   90.00
_cell.angle_beta   90.00
_cell.angle_gamma   90.00
#
_symmetry.space_group_name_H-M   'P 1'
#
loop_
_entity.id
_entity.type
_entity.pdbx_description
1 polymer ?
#
loop_
_entity_poly.entity_id
_entity_poly.type
_entity_poly.pdbx_seq_one_letter_code
_entity_poly.pdbx_strand_id
1 'polypeptide(L)'
;MAKDMTSLDNNARDLLAASLSWADRFWDEAMGLLWSPGNIADLDHPDASGSHTVRDSAWYALGLLLRNAPGDTERAIRIVDTVLRYQFDEPGQPYHGTFYRTPEEPHPPLAAVEWQHYDPNWREFIMTTIDIILSEYEKRLPAPLLQKIDAAMARAVEGALARRLNAGYTNIALMNAYMMCFAGRRLGHPVWVEAGERMAREIYGLFERYHAFEEYNSPTYYGVDAYALALWRAYEVSPVLRDLGSDMERLLWADIARYYHAELRNICGPWDRSYGMDMRRYVAVIGEWIWL
;
A
#
# COMPACT_ATOMS: atom_id res chain seq x y z
N MET A 1 3.19 -6.46 -21.51
CA MET A 1 2.47 -5.28 -22.03
C MET A 1 1.89 -4.60 -20.81
N ALA A 2 2.02 -3.28 -20.67
CA ALA A 2 1.43 -2.56 -19.54
C ALA A 2 -0.07 -2.87 -19.48
N LYS A 3 -0.62 -3.08 -18.28
CA LYS A 3 -2.07 -3.21 -18.12
C LYS A 3 -2.78 -1.92 -18.57
N ASP A 4 -3.99 -2.10 -19.06
CA ASP A 4 -4.92 -1.01 -19.40
C ASP A 4 -6.35 -1.41 -19.03
N MET A 5 -7.31 -0.49 -19.17
CA MET A 5 -8.71 -0.75 -18.85
C MET A 5 -9.33 -1.94 -19.61
N THR A 6 -8.81 -2.29 -20.79
CA THR A 6 -9.31 -3.42 -21.59
C THR A 6 -8.81 -4.77 -21.07
N SER A 7 -7.67 -4.76 -20.36
CA SER A 7 -7.11 -5.95 -19.71
C SER A 7 -7.84 -6.39 -18.44
N LEU A 8 -8.71 -5.53 -17.88
CA LEU A 8 -9.46 -5.81 -16.65
C LEU A 8 -10.76 -6.56 -16.95
N ASP A 9 -11.22 -7.38 -16.01
CA ASP A 9 -12.59 -7.90 -16.03
C ASP A 9 -13.62 -6.80 -15.74
N ASN A 10 -14.90 -7.14 -15.82
CA ASN A 10 -15.98 -6.16 -15.66
C ASN A 10 -16.04 -5.56 -14.25
N ASN A 11 -15.79 -6.36 -13.20
CA ASN A 11 -15.87 -5.88 -11.82
C ASN A 11 -14.67 -4.99 -11.50
N ALA A 12 -13.46 -5.42 -11.88
CA ALA A 12 -12.25 -4.63 -11.70
C ALA A 12 -12.30 -3.30 -12.49
N ARG A 13 -12.90 -3.31 -13.69
CA ARG A 13 -13.10 -2.09 -14.48
C ARG A 13 -14.12 -1.14 -13.84
N ASP A 14 -15.22 -1.68 -13.31
CA ASP A 14 -16.25 -0.91 -12.62
C ASP A 14 -15.72 -0.28 -11.33
N LEU A 15 -15.01 -1.06 -10.50
CA LEU A 15 -14.28 -0.57 -9.33
C LEU A 15 -13.33 0.57 -9.70
N LEU A 16 -12.45 0.36 -10.69
CA LEU A 16 -11.52 1.40 -11.12
C LEU A 16 -12.24 2.69 -11.55
N ALA A 17 -13.31 2.55 -12.35
CA ALA A 17 -14.08 3.69 -12.84
C ALA A 17 -14.76 4.45 -11.69
N ALA A 18 -15.37 3.73 -10.74
CA ALA A 18 -15.99 4.30 -9.56
C ALA A 18 -14.94 5.01 -8.67
N SER A 19 -13.82 4.36 -8.37
CA SER A 19 -12.74 4.93 -7.56
C SER A 19 -12.16 6.19 -8.19
N LEU A 20 -11.87 6.18 -9.50
CA LEU A 20 -11.32 7.35 -10.19
C LEU A 20 -12.34 8.49 -10.30
N SER A 21 -13.59 8.18 -10.63
CA SER A 21 -14.64 9.20 -10.65
C SER A 21 -14.84 9.85 -9.28
N TRP A 22 -14.64 9.10 -8.19
CA TRP A 22 -14.71 9.63 -6.84
C TRP A 22 -13.47 10.48 -6.50
N ALA A 23 -12.27 9.97 -6.78
CA ALA A 23 -10.99 10.61 -6.50
C ALA A 23 -10.78 11.91 -7.31
N ASP A 24 -11.23 11.95 -8.56
CA ASP A 24 -11.15 13.14 -9.43
C ASP A 24 -11.79 14.39 -8.78
N ARG A 25 -12.80 14.21 -7.92
CA ARG A 25 -13.49 15.30 -7.22
C ARG A 25 -12.65 15.95 -6.12
N PHE A 26 -11.62 15.26 -5.65
CA PHE A 26 -10.73 15.71 -4.60
C PHE A 26 -9.38 16.21 -5.14
N TRP A 27 -9.18 16.17 -6.45
CA TRP A 27 -7.94 16.62 -7.07
C TRP A 27 -7.72 18.13 -6.88
N ASP A 28 -6.61 18.50 -6.24
CA ASP A 28 -6.13 19.88 -6.17
C ASP A 28 -5.02 20.09 -7.22
N GLU A 29 -5.37 20.81 -8.29
CA GLU A 29 -4.43 21.16 -9.35
C GLU A 29 -3.34 22.14 -8.88
N ALA A 30 -3.54 22.94 -7.84
CA ALA A 30 -2.50 23.82 -7.33
C ALA A 30 -1.48 23.03 -6.50
N MET A 31 -1.96 22.18 -5.59
CA MET A 31 -1.09 21.40 -4.70
C MET A 31 -0.44 20.20 -5.41
N GLY A 32 -1.14 19.60 -6.37
CA GLY A 32 -0.70 18.37 -7.01
C GLY A 32 -0.93 17.12 -6.14
N LEU A 33 -1.94 17.17 -5.26
CA LEU A 33 -2.36 16.10 -4.35
C LEU A 33 -3.89 16.05 -4.26
N LEU A 34 -4.43 14.98 -3.69
CA LEU A 34 -5.83 14.89 -3.31
C LEU A 34 -6.09 15.62 -1.99
N TRP A 35 -7.19 16.36 -1.92
CA TRP A 35 -7.81 16.72 -0.65
C TRP A 35 -8.30 15.46 0.08
N SER A 36 -8.11 15.43 1.39
CA SER A 36 -8.73 14.42 2.24
C SER A 36 -10.26 14.53 2.14
N PRO A 37 -10.98 13.42 1.92
CA PRO A 37 -12.45 13.43 1.93
C PRO A 37 -13.05 13.73 3.31
N GLY A 38 -12.24 13.83 4.37
CA GLY A 38 -12.69 13.86 5.76
C GLY A 38 -13.27 12.50 6.20
N ASN A 39 -13.48 12.31 7.51
CA ASN A 39 -14.05 11.07 8.08
C ASN A 39 -13.37 9.77 7.60
N ILE A 40 -12.06 9.81 7.37
CA ILE A 40 -11.28 8.56 7.34
C ILE A 40 -11.29 8.05 8.78
N ALA A 41 -11.62 6.78 8.98
CA ALA A 41 -11.69 6.13 10.28
C ALA A 41 -10.30 5.97 10.92
N ASP A 42 -9.60 7.09 11.11
CA ASP A 42 -8.43 7.19 11.96
C ASP A 42 -8.92 7.68 13.33
N LEU A 43 -9.13 6.73 14.25
CA LEU A 43 -9.63 7.01 15.59
C LEU A 43 -8.71 7.95 16.37
N ASP A 44 -7.44 8.06 15.96
CA ASP A 44 -6.42 8.90 16.61
C ASP A 44 -6.31 10.30 15.96
N HIS A 45 -6.86 10.49 14.74
CA HIS A 45 -6.84 11.76 14.00
C HIS A 45 -8.21 12.09 13.37
N PRO A 46 -9.22 12.41 14.21
CA PRO A 46 -10.62 12.38 13.81
C PRO A 46 -11.10 13.50 12.87
N ASP A 47 -10.23 14.43 12.44
CA ASP A 47 -10.61 15.43 11.45
C ASP A 47 -9.45 15.88 10.57
N ALA A 48 -9.22 15.13 9.49
CA ALA A 48 -8.34 15.54 8.40
C ALA A 48 -9.06 16.43 7.36
N SER A 49 -10.31 16.86 7.60
CA SER A 49 -11.03 17.71 6.65
C SER A 49 -10.30 19.04 6.48
N GLY A 50 -9.93 19.37 5.24
CA GLY A 50 -9.08 20.53 4.95
C GLY A 50 -7.57 20.28 4.97
N SER A 51 -7.13 19.02 4.88
CA SER A 51 -5.73 18.65 4.61
C SER A 51 -5.60 17.82 3.34
N HIS A 52 -4.41 17.74 2.74
CA HIS A 52 -4.14 16.85 1.60
C HIS A 52 -3.63 15.48 2.05
N THR A 53 -3.89 14.43 1.26
CA THR A 53 -3.41 13.08 1.58
C THR A 53 -2.23 12.69 0.70
N VAL A 54 -1.07 12.45 1.32
CA VAL A 54 0.14 12.05 0.58
C VAL A 54 0.00 10.62 0.05
N ARG A 55 -0.39 9.68 0.92
CA ARG A 55 -0.52 8.26 0.58
C ARG A 55 -1.56 7.99 -0.50
N ASP A 56 -2.77 8.51 -0.34
CA ASP A 56 -3.87 8.18 -1.26
C ASP A 56 -3.66 8.83 -2.64
N SER A 57 -2.92 9.94 -2.70
CA SER A 57 -2.50 10.53 -3.97
C SER A 57 -1.63 9.57 -4.79
N ALA A 58 -0.78 8.75 -4.16
CA ALA A 58 0.02 7.74 -4.88
C ALA A 58 -0.87 6.69 -5.57
N TRP A 59 -1.95 6.25 -4.91
CA TRP A 59 -2.95 5.34 -5.49
C TRP A 59 -3.70 5.99 -6.66
N TYR A 60 -4.04 7.27 -6.53
CA TYR A 60 -4.67 8.02 -7.62
C TYR A 60 -3.74 8.13 -8.84
N ALA A 61 -2.45 8.37 -8.65
CA ALA A 61 -1.48 8.37 -9.74
C ALA A 61 -1.43 7.01 -10.48
N LEU A 62 -1.47 5.90 -9.74
CA LEU A 62 -1.54 4.57 -10.34
C LEU A 62 -2.83 4.38 -11.16
N GLY A 63 -3.98 4.78 -10.62
CA GLY A 63 -5.26 4.71 -11.32
C GLY A 63 -5.28 5.56 -12.60
N LEU A 64 -4.71 6.76 -12.57
CA LEU A 64 -4.56 7.63 -13.74
C LEU A 64 -3.72 6.97 -14.84
N LEU A 65 -2.59 6.33 -14.49
CA LEU A 65 -1.77 5.62 -15.47
C LEU A 65 -2.50 4.44 -16.11
N LEU A 66 -3.34 3.74 -15.34
CA LEU A 66 -4.16 2.63 -15.82
C LEU A 66 -5.32 3.12 -16.71
N ARG A 67 -5.99 4.23 -16.35
CA ARG A 67 -7.05 4.87 -17.14
C ARG A 67 -6.53 5.46 -18.44
N ASN A 68 -5.39 6.16 -18.37
CA ASN A 68 -4.68 6.73 -19.50
C ASN A 68 -5.55 7.62 -20.42
N ALA A 69 -6.45 8.41 -19.83
CA ALA A 69 -7.19 9.45 -20.54
C ALA A 69 -6.26 10.66 -20.85
N PRO A 70 -6.65 11.57 -21.77
CA PRO A 70 -5.84 12.75 -22.06
C PRO A 70 -5.49 13.57 -20.81
N GLY A 71 -4.19 13.77 -20.54
CA GLY A 71 -3.69 14.50 -19.36
C GLY A 71 -3.42 13.63 -18.12
N ASP A 72 -3.86 12.37 -18.10
CA ASP A 72 -3.69 11.50 -16.93
C ASP A 72 -2.21 11.18 -16.65
N THR A 73 -1.43 10.93 -17.69
CA THR A 73 0.00 10.60 -17.52
C THR A 73 0.77 11.80 -16.95
N GLU A 74 0.53 13.00 -17.48
CA GLU A 74 1.14 14.23 -16.99
C GLU A 74 0.76 14.51 -15.53
N ARG A 75 -0.53 14.31 -15.18
CA ARG A 75 -1.01 14.43 -13.81
C ARG A 75 -0.38 13.40 -12.88
N ALA A 76 -0.31 12.13 -13.29
CA ALA A 76 0.31 11.07 -12.50
C ALA A 76 1.79 11.34 -12.24
N ILE A 77 2.55 11.78 -13.26
CA ILE A 77 3.96 12.19 -13.12
C ILE A 77 4.09 13.31 -12.08
N ARG A 78 3.21 14.31 -12.15
CA ARG A 78 3.20 15.42 -11.19
C ARG A 78 2.91 14.93 -9.77
N ILE A 79 1.92 14.05 -9.60
CA ILE A 79 1.57 13.49 -8.29
C ILE A 79 2.74 12.73 -7.69
N VAL A 80 3.35 11.83 -8.45
CA VAL A 80 4.49 11.04 -7.97
C VAL A 80 5.65 11.96 -7.59
N ASP A 81 5.97 12.97 -8.42
CA ASP A 81 7.00 13.95 -8.08
C ASP A 81 6.68 14.72 -6.78
N THR A 82 5.42 15.10 -6.56
CA THR A 82 4.98 15.78 -5.34
C THR A 82 5.05 14.87 -4.12
N VAL A 83 4.53 13.65 -4.20
CA VAL A 83 4.56 12.65 -3.10
C VAL A 83 5.99 12.41 -2.63
N LEU A 84 6.95 12.28 -3.55
CA LEU A 84 8.36 12.07 -3.22
C LEU A 84 9.01 13.25 -2.47
N ARG A 85 8.50 14.48 -2.62
CA ARG A 85 8.99 15.64 -1.85
C ARG A 85 8.60 15.58 -0.37
N TYR A 86 7.58 14.78 -0.05
CA TYR A 86 7.09 14.57 1.31
C TYR A 86 7.69 13.33 1.97
N GLN A 87 8.78 12.76 1.41
CA GLN A 87 9.56 11.73 2.10
C GLN A 87 10.57 12.38 3.06
N PHE A 88 10.66 11.88 4.28
CA PHE A 88 11.67 12.31 5.24
C PHE A 88 13.06 11.81 4.82
N ASP A 89 14.01 12.74 4.73
CA ASP A 89 15.42 12.46 4.46
C ASP A 89 16.31 12.91 5.63
N GLU A 90 16.09 12.28 6.79
CA GLU A 90 16.82 12.61 8.02
C GLU A 90 17.46 11.35 8.64
N PRO A 91 18.59 10.87 8.10
CA PRO A 91 19.24 9.66 8.57
C PRO A 91 19.47 9.66 10.09
N GLY A 92 19.12 8.55 10.73
CA GLY A 92 19.22 8.38 12.18
C GLY A 92 17.97 8.80 12.96
N GLN A 93 17.02 9.50 12.33
CA GLN A 93 15.71 9.76 12.92
C GLN A 93 14.77 8.56 12.76
N PRO A 94 13.85 8.31 13.70
CA PRO A 94 12.95 7.15 13.64
C PRO A 94 11.92 7.22 12.51
N TYR A 95 11.72 8.41 11.92
CA TYR A 95 10.84 8.66 10.77
C TYR A 95 11.60 8.75 9.43
N HIS A 96 12.92 8.54 9.40
CA HIS A 96 13.67 8.54 8.15
C HIS A 96 13.08 7.55 7.13
N GLY A 97 12.94 7.98 5.89
CA GLY A 97 12.47 7.15 4.78
C GLY A 97 10.96 6.87 4.74
N THR A 98 10.20 7.20 5.80
CA THR A 98 8.72 7.30 5.69
C THR A 98 8.31 8.66 5.14
N PHE A 99 7.01 8.92 5.07
CA PHE A 99 6.44 10.10 4.46
C PHE A 99 5.60 10.87 5.47
N TYR A 100 5.49 12.18 5.25
CA TYR A 100 4.42 12.95 5.86
C TYR A 100 3.06 12.33 5.50
N ARG A 101 2.13 12.35 6.46
CA ARG A 101 0.74 11.94 6.24
C ARG A 101 0.01 12.98 5.41
N THR A 102 0.20 14.24 5.78
CA THR A 102 -0.34 15.41 5.09
C THR A 102 0.75 16.48 4.97
N PRO A 103 0.75 17.29 3.91
CA PRO A 103 1.61 18.47 3.82
C PRO A 103 1.42 19.50 4.95
N GLU A 104 0.22 19.53 5.54
CA GLU A 104 -0.16 20.50 6.56
C GLU A 104 0.28 20.12 7.98
N GLU A 105 0.72 18.88 8.21
CA GLU A 105 1.16 18.47 9.54
C GLU A 105 2.52 19.11 9.91
N PRO A 106 2.75 19.41 11.20
CA PRO A 106 4.04 19.93 11.62
C PRO A 106 5.13 18.87 11.47
N HIS A 107 6.35 19.32 11.21
CA HIS A 107 7.54 18.47 11.25
C HIS A 107 7.63 17.72 12.59
N PRO A 108 7.97 16.41 12.59
CA PRO A 108 8.19 15.67 13.83
C PRO A 108 9.22 16.37 14.75
N PRO A 109 8.98 16.43 16.07
CA PRO A 109 9.93 17.01 17.02
C PRO A 109 11.15 16.10 17.23
N LEU A 110 12.17 16.59 17.92
CA LEU A 110 13.38 15.80 18.24
C LEU A 110 13.08 14.49 18.99
N ALA A 111 12.11 14.52 19.91
CA ALA A 111 11.61 13.33 20.61
C ALA A 111 10.35 12.80 19.93
N ALA A 112 10.42 12.52 18.62
CA ALA A 112 9.29 12.04 17.85
C ALA A 112 8.76 10.72 18.40
N VAL A 113 7.43 10.60 18.43
CA VAL A 113 6.70 9.43 18.90
C VAL A 113 5.96 8.82 17.73
N GLU A 114 6.20 7.54 17.47
CA GLU A 114 5.52 6.73 16.45
C GLU A 114 4.00 6.81 16.63
N TRP A 115 3.25 6.88 15.53
CA TRP A 115 1.78 7.03 15.45
C TRP A 115 1.22 8.37 15.87
N GLN A 116 1.95 9.15 16.67
CA GLN A 116 1.53 10.49 17.06
C GLN A 116 2.08 11.55 16.09
N HIS A 117 3.40 11.55 15.89
CA HIS A 117 4.10 12.58 15.13
C HIS A 117 4.39 12.16 13.69
N TYR A 118 4.41 10.86 13.42
CA TYR A 118 4.63 10.29 12.09
C TYR A 118 3.99 8.91 12.03
N ASP A 119 3.64 8.47 10.82
CA ASP A 119 3.23 7.10 10.56
C ASP A 119 4.33 6.37 9.76
N PRO A 120 4.98 5.35 10.33
CA PRO A 120 6.03 4.61 9.64
C PRO A 120 5.52 3.60 8.60
N ASN A 121 4.23 3.27 8.57
CA ASN A 121 3.61 2.38 7.59
C ASN A 121 3.37 3.09 6.25
N TRP A 122 3.36 4.43 6.23
CA TRP A 122 3.19 5.20 5.00
C TRP A 122 4.28 4.87 3.99
N ARG A 123 5.50 4.58 4.47
CA ARG A 123 6.58 4.03 3.67
C ARG A 123 6.13 2.82 2.85
N GLU A 124 5.66 1.76 3.50
CA GLU A 124 5.28 0.53 2.81
C GLU A 124 4.13 0.80 1.82
N PHE A 125 3.07 1.51 2.23
CA PHE A 125 1.93 1.80 1.33
C PHE A 125 2.31 2.60 0.09
N ILE A 126 3.11 3.65 0.26
CA ILE A 126 3.50 4.52 -0.85
C ILE A 126 4.50 3.79 -1.75
N MET A 127 5.51 3.14 -1.16
CA MET A 127 6.55 2.49 -1.94
C MET A 127 6.03 1.31 -2.76
N THR A 128 5.19 0.44 -2.20
CA THR A 128 4.63 -0.67 -2.99
C THR A 128 3.69 -0.19 -4.10
N THR A 129 3.03 0.97 -3.92
CA THR A 129 2.25 1.60 -4.98
C THR A 129 3.15 2.11 -6.11
N ILE A 130 4.27 2.75 -5.75
CA ILE A 130 5.29 3.19 -6.72
C ILE A 130 5.94 1.99 -7.43
N ASP A 131 6.16 0.87 -6.74
CA ASP A 131 6.70 -0.35 -7.33
C ASP A 131 5.77 -0.91 -8.42
N ILE A 132 4.45 -0.84 -8.22
CA ILE A 132 3.47 -1.19 -9.27
C ILE A 132 3.59 -0.22 -10.44
N ILE A 133 3.66 1.09 -10.17
CA ILE A 133 3.81 2.11 -11.21
C ILE A 133 5.04 1.83 -12.07
N LEU A 134 6.18 1.49 -11.46
CA LEU A 134 7.38 1.12 -12.20
C LEU A 134 7.19 -0.17 -13.00
N SER A 135 6.64 -1.20 -12.35
CA SER A 135 6.45 -2.52 -12.98
C SER A 135 5.58 -2.45 -14.24
N GLU A 136 4.53 -1.64 -14.22
CA GLU A 136 3.54 -1.56 -15.28
C GLU A 136 3.78 -0.38 -16.24
N TYR A 137 4.28 0.75 -15.75
CA TYR A 137 4.26 2.04 -16.47
C TYR A 137 5.59 2.80 -16.50
N GLU A 138 6.71 2.22 -16.07
CA GLU A 138 8.03 2.91 -16.05
C GLU A 138 8.37 3.62 -17.37
N LYS A 139 8.04 3.01 -18.52
CA LYS A 139 8.30 3.58 -19.85
C LYS A 139 7.57 4.90 -20.14
N ARG A 140 6.53 5.23 -19.37
CA ARG A 140 5.78 6.49 -19.48
C ARG A 140 6.35 7.59 -18.57
N LEU A 141 7.25 7.25 -17.65
CA LEU A 141 7.83 8.20 -16.71
C LEU A 141 9.12 8.81 -17.27
N PRO A 142 9.36 10.11 -17.03
CA PRO A 142 10.58 10.77 -17.47
C PRO A 142 11.78 10.32 -16.61
N ALA A 143 12.96 10.20 -17.22
CA ALA A 143 14.17 9.72 -16.56
C ALA A 143 14.54 10.49 -15.26
N PRO A 144 14.39 11.83 -15.17
CA PRO A 144 14.62 12.55 -13.92
C PRO A 144 13.69 12.11 -12.77
N LEU A 145 12.45 11.70 -13.06
CA LEU A 145 11.54 11.18 -12.04
C LEU A 145 11.96 9.78 -11.59
N LEU A 146 12.38 8.93 -12.52
CA LEU A 146 12.90 7.59 -12.19
C LEU A 146 14.09 7.66 -11.23
N GLN A 147 15.01 8.60 -11.43
CA GLN A 147 16.14 8.83 -10.52
C GLN A 147 15.69 9.25 -9.10
N LYS A 148 14.65 10.08 -9.00
CA LYS A 148 14.06 10.47 -7.70
C LYS A 148 13.41 9.29 -7.01
N ILE A 149 12.70 8.45 -7.77
CA ILE A 149 12.09 7.21 -7.26
C ILE A 149 13.17 6.27 -6.72
N ASP A 150 14.25 6.06 -7.46
CA ASP A 150 15.37 5.19 -7.04
C ASP A 150 16.01 5.69 -5.74
N ALA A 151 16.23 7.00 -5.62
CA ALA A 151 16.74 7.60 -4.39
C ALA A 151 15.75 7.49 -3.21
N ALA A 152 14.44 7.55 -3.49
CA ALA A 152 13.40 7.39 -2.47
C ALA A 152 13.28 5.94 -1.99
N MET A 153 13.48 4.97 -2.88
CA MET A 153 13.55 3.54 -2.54
C MET A 153 14.71 3.24 -1.60
N ALA A 154 15.90 3.78 -1.87
CA ALA A 154 17.06 3.61 -0.99
C ALA A 154 16.76 4.12 0.42
N ARG A 155 16.24 5.35 0.54
CA ARG A 155 15.82 5.95 1.83
C ARG A 155 14.76 5.14 2.55
N ALA A 156 13.77 4.63 1.82
CA ALA A 156 12.74 3.77 2.38
C ALA A 156 13.34 2.48 2.97
N VAL A 157 14.20 1.80 2.22
CA VAL A 157 14.87 0.58 2.70
C VAL A 157 15.74 0.87 3.93
N GLU A 158 16.52 1.96 3.91
CA GLU A 158 17.34 2.38 5.05
C GLU A 158 16.49 2.60 6.32
N GLY A 159 15.39 3.35 6.19
CA GLY A 159 14.43 3.58 7.27
C GLY A 159 13.78 2.29 7.77
N ALA A 160 13.40 1.39 6.87
CA ALA A 160 12.80 0.10 7.22
C ALA A 160 13.77 -0.80 7.99
N LEU A 161 15.03 -0.89 7.55
CA LEU A 161 16.07 -1.66 8.24
C LEU A 161 16.34 -1.10 9.64
N ALA A 162 16.36 0.23 9.78
CA ALA A 162 16.53 0.90 11.07
C ALA A 162 15.36 0.63 12.03
N ARG A 163 14.12 0.60 11.52
CA ARG A 163 12.89 0.35 12.30
C ARG A 163 12.83 -1.04 12.92
N ARG A 164 13.46 -2.05 12.29
CA ARG A 164 13.43 -3.46 12.75
C ARG A 164 12.00 -3.99 12.93
N LEU A 165 11.21 -3.86 11.87
CA LEU A 165 9.81 -4.30 11.84
C LEU A 165 9.66 -5.78 12.24
N ASN A 166 8.65 -6.07 13.07
CA ASN A 166 8.31 -7.44 13.49
C ASN A 166 7.53 -8.16 12.38
N ALA A 167 7.90 -9.40 12.05
CA ALA A 167 7.19 -10.26 11.10
C ALA A 167 5.72 -10.55 11.49
N GLY A 168 5.39 -10.46 12.78
CA GLY A 168 4.01 -10.58 13.28
C GLY A 168 3.13 -9.37 12.95
N TYR A 169 3.68 -8.27 12.43
CA TYR A 169 2.91 -7.10 11.98
C TYR A 169 2.30 -7.28 10.58
N THR A 170 1.85 -8.52 10.30
CA THR A 170 0.96 -8.92 9.20
C THR A 170 1.18 -8.18 7.88
N ASN A 171 0.24 -7.32 7.49
CA ASN A 171 0.22 -6.61 6.21
C ASN A 171 1.46 -5.73 5.98
N ILE A 172 1.88 -4.97 6.99
CA ILE A 172 3.07 -4.12 6.86
C ILE A 172 4.31 -4.98 6.69
N ALA A 173 4.40 -6.12 7.40
CA ALA A 173 5.52 -7.04 7.23
C ALA A 173 5.53 -7.70 5.83
N LEU A 174 4.36 -8.09 5.31
CA LEU A 174 4.23 -8.63 3.95
C LEU A 174 4.68 -7.59 2.90
N MET A 175 4.22 -6.34 3.04
CA MET A 175 4.59 -5.24 2.14
C MET A 175 6.07 -4.89 2.24
N ASN A 176 6.64 -4.90 3.46
CA ASN A 176 8.05 -4.64 3.69
C ASN A 176 8.95 -5.69 3.03
N ALA A 177 8.62 -6.98 3.19
CA ALA A 177 9.38 -8.07 2.57
C ALA A 177 9.40 -7.94 1.03
N TYR A 178 8.26 -7.58 0.42
CA TYR A 178 8.16 -7.29 -1.00
C TYR A 178 9.04 -6.08 -1.40
N MET A 179 8.86 -4.95 -0.72
CA MET A 179 9.58 -3.70 -0.98
C MET A 179 11.10 -3.92 -0.94
N MET A 180 11.59 -4.67 0.06
CA MET A 180 13.02 -5.03 0.19
C MET A 180 13.52 -5.82 -1.01
N CYS A 181 12.76 -6.82 -1.48
CA CYS A 181 13.13 -7.62 -2.65
C CYS A 181 13.08 -6.79 -3.94
N PHE A 182 12.04 -5.97 -4.10
CA PHE A 182 11.88 -5.10 -5.27
C PHE A 182 13.04 -4.11 -5.38
N ALA A 183 13.28 -3.33 -4.32
CA ALA A 183 14.36 -2.35 -4.25
C ALA A 183 15.74 -3.02 -4.40
N GLY A 184 15.96 -4.17 -3.73
CA GLY A 184 17.20 -4.93 -3.83
C GLY A 184 17.54 -5.36 -5.25
N ARG A 185 16.54 -5.78 -6.02
CA ARG A 185 16.73 -6.13 -7.45
C ARG A 185 16.93 -4.90 -8.32
N ARG A 186 16.10 -3.88 -8.13
CA ARG A 186 16.12 -2.66 -8.93
C ARG A 186 17.43 -1.89 -8.78
N LEU A 187 17.94 -1.79 -7.55
CA LEU A 187 19.12 -1.00 -7.21
C LEU A 187 20.40 -1.83 -7.10
N GLY A 188 20.34 -3.15 -7.34
CA GLY A 188 21.53 -4.01 -7.37
C GLY A 188 22.09 -4.33 -5.98
N HIS A 189 21.24 -4.42 -4.96
CA HIS A 189 21.59 -4.75 -3.58
C HIS A 189 21.06 -6.14 -3.18
N PRO A 190 21.80 -7.23 -3.44
CA PRO A 190 21.35 -8.60 -3.13
C PRO A 190 21.08 -8.82 -1.63
N VAL A 191 21.80 -8.12 -0.75
CA VAL A 191 21.57 -8.13 0.70
C VAL A 191 20.15 -7.69 1.09
N TRP A 192 19.53 -6.78 0.33
CA TRP A 192 18.14 -6.36 0.58
C TRP A 192 17.15 -7.43 0.14
N VAL A 193 17.44 -8.12 -0.97
CA VAL A 193 16.65 -9.28 -1.40
C VAL A 193 16.69 -10.38 -0.34
N GLU A 194 17.88 -10.71 0.17
CA GLU A 194 18.05 -11.70 1.25
C GLU A 194 17.31 -11.29 2.55
N ALA A 195 17.25 -9.98 2.85
CA ALA A 195 16.49 -9.47 3.99
C ALA A 195 14.98 -9.64 3.81
N GLY A 196 14.45 -9.31 2.62
CA GLY A 196 13.05 -9.53 2.29
C GLY A 196 12.66 -11.01 2.31
N GLU A 197 13.49 -11.89 1.73
CA GLU A 197 13.24 -13.34 1.74
C GLU A 197 13.28 -13.94 3.15
N ARG A 198 14.18 -13.46 4.01
CA ARG A 198 14.24 -13.88 5.41
C ARG A 198 12.98 -13.46 6.17
N MET A 199 12.55 -12.20 6.03
CA MET A 199 11.29 -11.74 6.61
C MET A 199 10.11 -12.56 6.08
N ALA A 200 10.07 -12.88 4.78
CA ALA A 200 9.02 -13.70 4.20
C ALA A 200 8.93 -15.10 4.83
N ARG A 201 10.08 -15.73 5.13
CA ARG A 201 10.13 -17.01 5.84
C ARG A 201 9.68 -16.89 7.30
N GLU A 202 10.02 -15.79 7.97
CA GLU A 202 9.56 -15.52 9.33
C GLU A 202 8.04 -15.34 9.38
N ILE A 203 7.47 -14.55 8.47
CA ILE A 203 6.02 -14.37 8.32
C ILE A 203 5.36 -15.72 8.07
N TYR A 204 5.85 -16.49 7.10
CA TYR A 204 5.29 -17.82 6.80
C TYR A 204 5.35 -18.76 8.00
N GLY A 205 6.46 -18.77 8.74
CA GLY A 205 6.62 -19.60 9.95
C GLY A 205 5.68 -19.19 11.10
N LEU A 206 5.22 -17.94 11.16
CA LEU A 206 4.15 -17.53 12.07
C LEU A 206 2.78 -17.98 11.53
N PHE A 207 2.51 -17.74 10.26
CA PHE A 207 1.27 -18.09 9.58
C PHE A 207 0.99 -19.60 9.63
N GLU A 208 1.99 -20.44 9.33
CA GLU A 208 1.88 -21.90 9.24
C GLU A 208 1.40 -22.55 10.55
N ARG A 209 1.64 -21.92 11.70
CA ARG A 209 1.21 -22.44 13.01
C ARG A 209 -0.30 -22.56 13.14
N TYR A 210 -1.02 -21.63 12.52
CA TYR A 210 -2.47 -21.50 12.66
C TYR A 210 -3.21 -21.43 11.32
N HIS A 211 -2.48 -21.35 10.21
CA HIS A 211 -2.99 -21.01 8.87
C HIS A 211 -3.80 -19.71 8.86
N ALA A 212 -3.33 -18.73 9.63
CA ALA A 212 -3.99 -17.46 9.88
C ALA A 212 -2.97 -16.36 10.19
N PHE A 213 -3.32 -15.11 9.87
CA PHE A 213 -2.58 -13.92 10.29
C PHE A 213 -3.07 -13.43 11.67
N GLU A 214 -2.24 -12.65 12.39
CA GLU A 214 -2.53 -12.15 13.75
C GLU A 214 -3.82 -11.30 13.82
N GLU A 215 -4.04 -10.41 12.83
CA GLU A 215 -5.29 -9.62 12.69
C GLU A 215 -6.42 -10.49 12.09
N TYR A 216 -6.71 -11.60 12.78
CA TYR A 216 -7.54 -12.69 12.27
C TYR A 216 -8.95 -12.25 11.88
N ASN A 217 -9.37 -12.67 10.68
CA ASN A 217 -10.68 -12.43 10.11
C ASN A 217 -11.06 -10.94 10.02
N SER A 218 -10.10 -10.00 10.12
CA SER A 218 -10.38 -8.56 9.99
C SER A 218 -10.83 -8.24 8.56
N PRO A 219 -12.04 -7.68 8.34
CA PRO A 219 -12.47 -7.30 7.00
C PRO A 219 -11.60 -6.22 6.37
N THR A 220 -10.97 -5.37 7.18
CA THR A 220 -10.02 -4.37 6.72
C THR A 220 -8.67 -5.02 6.41
N TYR A 221 -8.07 -5.73 7.36
CA TYR A 221 -6.70 -6.18 7.19
C TYR A 221 -6.54 -7.40 6.27
N TYR A 222 -7.53 -8.29 6.17
CA TYR A 222 -7.51 -9.34 5.13
C TYR A 222 -7.44 -8.77 3.71
N GLY A 223 -8.08 -7.63 3.46
CA GLY A 223 -7.96 -6.95 2.17
C GLY A 223 -6.55 -6.38 1.93
N VAL A 224 -5.87 -5.91 2.96
CA VAL A 224 -4.49 -5.42 2.84
C VAL A 224 -3.49 -6.60 2.71
N ASP A 225 -3.72 -7.70 3.42
CA ASP A 225 -2.94 -8.93 3.28
C ASP A 225 -3.07 -9.48 1.86
N ALA A 226 -4.29 -9.51 1.30
CA ALA A 226 -4.54 -9.90 -0.08
C ALA A 226 -3.79 -9.01 -1.08
N TYR A 227 -3.75 -7.69 -0.85
CA TYR A 227 -2.93 -6.76 -1.65
C TYR A 227 -1.45 -7.14 -1.60
N ALA A 228 -0.89 -7.33 -0.40
CA ALA A 228 0.53 -7.61 -0.23
C ALA A 228 0.92 -8.98 -0.83
N LEU A 229 0.08 -10.00 -0.68
CA LEU A 229 0.29 -11.32 -1.28
C LEU A 229 0.18 -11.28 -2.80
N ALA A 230 -0.74 -10.48 -3.35
CA ALA A 230 -0.83 -10.26 -4.78
C ALA A 230 0.46 -9.63 -5.34
N LEU A 231 1.10 -8.70 -4.61
CA LEU A 231 2.41 -8.16 -5.00
C LEU A 231 3.48 -9.27 -5.07
N TRP A 232 3.55 -10.14 -4.06
CA TRP A 232 4.50 -11.24 -3.99
C TRP A 232 4.40 -12.17 -5.20
N ARG A 233 3.18 -12.43 -5.67
CA ARG A 233 2.93 -13.31 -6.81
C ARG A 233 3.07 -12.64 -8.17
N ALA A 234 2.55 -11.43 -8.32
CA ALA A 234 2.34 -10.83 -9.63
C ALA A 234 3.61 -10.23 -10.25
N TYR A 235 4.56 -9.76 -9.44
CA TYR A 235 5.73 -9.02 -9.93
C TYR A 235 7.06 -9.78 -9.81
N GLU A 236 7.00 -11.08 -9.46
CA GLU A 236 8.12 -12.04 -9.52
C GLU A 236 9.47 -11.53 -8.97
N VAL A 237 9.42 -10.76 -7.88
CA VAL A 237 10.62 -10.18 -7.25
C VAL A 237 11.50 -11.24 -6.60
N SER A 238 10.91 -12.34 -6.12
CA SER A 238 11.62 -13.49 -5.57
C SER A 238 10.79 -14.76 -5.73
N PRO A 239 11.38 -15.89 -6.17
CA PRO A 239 10.71 -17.19 -6.14
C PRO A 239 10.24 -17.58 -4.74
N VAL A 240 11.00 -17.22 -3.69
CA VAL A 240 10.64 -17.50 -2.29
C VAL A 240 9.34 -16.79 -1.93
N LEU A 241 9.24 -15.49 -2.21
CA LEU A 241 8.02 -14.72 -1.96
C LEU A 241 6.86 -15.29 -2.78
N ARG A 242 7.06 -15.57 -4.07
CA ARG A 242 5.99 -16.11 -4.93
C ARG A 242 5.43 -17.43 -4.40
N ASP A 243 6.30 -18.36 -4.02
CA ASP A 243 5.89 -19.70 -3.61
C ASP A 243 5.18 -19.67 -2.23
N LEU A 244 5.75 -18.96 -1.25
CA LEU A 244 5.13 -18.78 0.07
C LEU A 244 3.83 -17.97 -0.01
N GLY A 245 3.83 -16.91 -0.81
CA GLY A 245 2.67 -16.04 -1.01
C GLY A 245 1.50 -16.78 -1.67
N SER A 246 1.78 -17.67 -2.62
CA SER A 246 0.76 -18.50 -3.26
C SER A 246 0.04 -19.43 -2.28
N ASP A 247 0.77 -20.01 -1.32
CA ASP A 247 0.17 -20.87 -0.31
C ASP A 247 -0.63 -20.06 0.73
N MET A 248 -0.07 -18.96 1.24
CA MET A 248 -0.75 -18.09 2.18
C MET A 248 -2.02 -17.48 1.59
N GLU A 249 -1.98 -16.99 0.34
CA GLU A 249 -3.15 -16.40 -0.31
C GLU A 249 -4.27 -17.42 -0.52
N ARG A 250 -3.92 -18.66 -0.94
CA ARG A 250 -4.89 -19.74 -1.08
C ARG A 250 -5.61 -20.02 0.24
N LEU A 251 -4.88 -20.05 1.35
CA LEU A 251 -5.43 -20.30 2.68
C LEU A 251 -6.24 -19.11 3.20
N LEU A 252 -5.79 -17.88 2.94
CA LEU A 252 -6.54 -16.66 3.24
C LEU A 252 -7.89 -16.64 2.52
N TRP A 253 -7.93 -16.96 1.22
CA TRP A 253 -9.19 -17.05 0.47
C TRP A 253 -10.12 -18.15 0.99
N ALA A 254 -9.55 -19.29 1.41
CA ALA A 254 -10.34 -20.36 2.03
C ALA A 254 -11.00 -19.89 3.33
N ASP A 255 -10.31 -19.06 4.11
CA ASP A 255 -10.83 -18.50 5.35
C ASP A 255 -11.89 -17.41 5.10
N ILE A 256 -11.63 -16.49 4.15
CA ILE A 256 -12.64 -15.51 3.68
C ILE A 256 -13.92 -16.22 3.25
N ALA A 257 -13.81 -17.27 2.43
CA ALA A 257 -14.96 -18.04 1.96
C ALA A 257 -15.71 -18.77 3.08
N ARG A 258 -15.00 -19.21 4.13
CA ARG A 258 -15.60 -19.87 5.29
C ARG A 258 -16.52 -18.93 6.07
N TYR A 259 -16.13 -17.67 6.21
CA TYR A 259 -16.85 -16.70 7.04
C TYR A 259 -17.76 -15.75 6.24
N TYR A 260 -17.65 -15.70 4.92
CA TYR A 260 -18.49 -14.85 4.10
C TYR A 260 -19.92 -15.37 3.98
N HIS A 261 -20.89 -14.53 4.32
CA HIS A 261 -22.31 -14.79 4.13
C HIS A 261 -22.87 -13.96 2.97
N ALA A 262 -23.18 -14.63 1.85
CA ALA A 262 -23.57 -13.96 0.61
C ALA A 262 -24.81 -13.06 0.71
N GLU A 263 -25.86 -13.46 1.43
CA GLU A 263 -27.07 -12.63 1.57
C GLU A 263 -26.84 -11.37 2.42
N LEU A 264 -25.93 -11.46 3.40
CA LEU A 264 -25.56 -10.33 4.24
C LEU A 264 -24.51 -9.45 3.57
N ARG A 265 -23.80 -9.98 2.57
CA ARG A 265 -22.61 -9.39 1.95
C ARG A 265 -21.58 -8.99 3.00
N ASN A 266 -21.28 -9.93 3.90
CA ASN A 266 -20.49 -9.66 5.09
C ASN A 266 -19.65 -10.87 5.47
N ILE A 267 -18.42 -10.63 5.93
CA ILE A 267 -17.61 -11.63 6.63
C ILE A 267 -18.12 -11.67 8.08
N CYS A 268 -18.56 -12.84 8.53
CA CYS A 268 -19.07 -13.06 9.88
C CYS A 268 -17.95 -13.34 10.88
N GLY A 269 -18.17 -13.00 12.14
CA GLY A 269 -17.17 -13.16 13.20
C GLY A 269 -16.88 -14.62 13.58
N PRO A 270 -15.93 -14.85 14.50
CA PRO A 270 -15.24 -13.83 15.30
C PRO A 270 -14.24 -13.00 14.47
N TRP A 271 -14.03 -11.74 14.83
CA TRP A 271 -13.06 -10.86 14.19
C TRP A 271 -12.10 -10.28 15.22
N ASP A 272 -10.86 -10.06 14.80
CA ASP A 272 -10.01 -9.02 15.40
C ASP A 272 -10.05 -7.76 14.52
N ARG A 273 -9.85 -6.59 15.13
CA ARG A 273 -9.66 -5.31 14.41
C ARG A 273 -10.69 -5.04 13.30
N SER A 274 -11.97 -5.17 13.63
CA SER A 274 -13.09 -4.78 12.73
C SER A 274 -13.62 -3.39 13.10
N TYR A 275 -13.79 -2.53 12.09
CA TYR A 275 -14.24 -1.14 12.26
C TYR A 275 -15.75 -0.96 12.07
N GLY A 276 -16.47 -2.05 11.80
CA GLY A 276 -17.92 -2.01 11.63
C GLY A 276 -18.52 -3.41 11.46
N MET A 277 -19.79 -3.54 11.84
CA MET A 277 -20.54 -4.79 11.75
C MET A 277 -21.06 -5.11 10.34
N ASP A 278 -21.16 -4.09 9.47
CA ASP A 278 -21.69 -4.20 8.10
C ASP A 278 -20.64 -3.64 7.14
N MET A 279 -19.96 -4.53 6.40
CA MET A 279 -18.93 -4.19 5.43
C MET A 279 -19.41 -3.28 4.30
N ARG A 280 -20.72 -3.08 4.12
CA ARG A 280 -21.29 -2.15 3.12
C ARG A 280 -21.36 -0.71 3.61
N ARG A 281 -21.05 -0.46 4.89
CA ARG A 281 -21.21 0.87 5.54
C ARG A 281 -19.89 1.55 5.87
N TYR A 282 -18.77 0.88 5.65
CA TYR A 282 -17.43 1.41 5.81
C TYR A 282 -16.51 0.72 4.80
N VAL A 283 -15.30 1.25 4.61
CA VAL A 283 -14.31 0.63 3.73
C VAL A 283 -13.66 -0.56 4.44
N ALA A 284 -14.36 -1.70 4.43
CA ALA A 284 -13.75 -2.99 4.64
C ALA A 284 -12.94 -3.30 3.39
N VAL A 285 -11.61 -3.20 3.43
CA VAL A 285 -10.75 -3.33 2.23
C VAL A 285 -11.03 -4.63 1.48
N ILE A 286 -11.39 -5.73 2.17
CA ILE A 286 -11.80 -6.97 1.49
C ILE A 286 -13.07 -6.81 0.63
N GLY A 287 -13.98 -5.90 1.01
CA GLY A 287 -15.16 -5.55 0.22
C GLY A 287 -14.82 -5.00 -1.17
N GLU A 288 -13.66 -4.35 -1.32
CA GLU A 288 -13.17 -3.92 -2.64
C GLU A 288 -12.72 -5.13 -3.49
N TRP A 289 -12.11 -6.14 -2.86
CA TRP A 289 -11.64 -7.36 -3.55
C TRP A 289 -12.76 -8.27 -4.04
N ILE A 290 -13.88 -8.32 -3.31
CA ILE A 290 -15.08 -9.06 -3.72
C ILE A 290 -16.15 -8.15 -4.36
N TRP A 291 -15.82 -6.87 -4.55
CA TRP A 291 -16.60 -5.79 -5.17
C TRP A 291 -18.09 -5.76 -4.77
N LEU A 292 -18.36 -5.31 -3.54
CA LEU A 292 -19.68 -5.32 -2.86
C LEU A 292 -20.64 -4.16 -3.18
#